data_AF-A0A953LU17-F1
#
_entry.id   AF-A0A953LU17-F1
#
_cell.length_a   1.000
_cell.length_b   1.000
_cell.length_c   1.000
_cell.angle_alpha   90.00
_cell.angle_beta   90.00
_cell.angle_gamma   90.00
#
_symmetry.space_group_name_H-M   'P 1'
#
loop_
_entity.id
_entity.type
_entity.pdbx_description
1 polymer ?
#
loop_
_entity_poly.entity_id
_entity_poly.type
_entity_poly.pdbx_seq_one_letter_code
_entity_poly.pdbx_strand_id
1 'polypeptide(L)'
;MKVNGKHTRSVWLEADGRSVGIIDQTLLPHRYATLQLKTCEDAAHAIKSMQTRGAPLIGAVAAYGLAMALRADASDENLERAYAALH
;
A
#
# COMPACT_ATOMS: atom_id res chain seq x y z
N MET A 1 5.79 14.29 -3.86
CA MET A 1 5.38 14.82 -5.18
C MET A 1 4.64 16.13 -5.01
N LYS A 2 4.49 16.95 -6.06
CA LYS A 2 3.63 18.14 -6.05
C LYS A 2 2.37 17.85 -6.85
N VAL A 3 1.20 18.00 -6.23
CA VAL A 3 -0.12 17.86 -6.86
C VAL A 3 -0.83 19.19 -6.70
N ASN A 4 -1.20 19.84 -7.81
CA ASN A 4 -1.79 21.18 -7.81
C ASN A 4 -0.98 22.20 -6.96
N GLY A 5 0.35 22.15 -7.06
CA GLY A 5 1.27 23.03 -6.31
C GLY A 5 1.51 22.63 -4.84
N LYS A 6 0.75 21.68 -4.29
CA LYS A 6 0.90 21.22 -2.89
C LYS A 6 1.81 19.99 -2.80
N HIS A 7 2.71 19.98 -1.81
CA HIS A 7 3.51 18.81 -1.48
C HIS A 7 2.61 17.71 -0.90
N THR A 8 2.68 16.52 -1.52
CA THR A 8 1.90 15.34 -1.16
C THR A 8 2.80 14.12 -1.08
N ARG A 9 2.47 13.20 -0.16
CA ARG A 9 3.05 11.85 -0.06
C ARG A 9 2.26 10.89 -0.96
N SER A 10 2.95 10.00 -1.64
CA SER A 10 2.30 8.96 -2.46
C SER A 10 1.72 7.80 -1.66
N VAL A 11 2.14 7.68 -0.39
CA VAL A 11 1.71 6.68 0.59
C VAL A 11 1.57 7.37 1.95
N TRP A 12 0.46 7.15 2.66
CA TRP A 12 0.20 7.69 4.01
C TRP A 12 -0.59 6.69 4.87
N LEU A 13 -0.52 6.87 6.19
CA LEU A 13 -1.38 6.17 7.14
C LEU A 13 -2.72 6.89 7.22
N GLU A 14 -3.82 6.16 7.14
CA GLU A 14 -5.16 6.72 7.25
C GLU A 14 -5.52 7.11 8.68
N ALA A 15 -6.60 7.88 8.84
CA ALA A 15 -7.06 8.38 10.13
C ALA A 15 -7.42 7.28 11.14
N ASP A 16 -7.73 6.07 10.66
CA ASP A 16 -7.98 4.89 11.51
C ASP A 16 -6.70 4.31 12.15
N GLY A 17 -5.52 4.83 11.76
CA GLY A 17 -4.22 4.40 12.24
C GLY A 17 -3.82 2.98 11.80
N ARG A 18 -4.53 2.41 10.82
CA ARG A 18 -4.35 1.00 10.40
C ARG A 18 -4.29 0.84 8.89
N SER A 19 -5.22 1.46 8.17
CA SER A 19 -5.29 1.39 6.71
C SER A 19 -4.24 2.30 6.08
N VAL A 20 -3.83 1.97 4.86
CA VAL A 20 -2.86 2.77 4.10
C VAL A 20 -3.53 3.40 2.90
N GLY A 21 -3.37 4.71 2.77
CA GLY A 21 -3.77 5.42 1.57
C GLY A 21 -2.61 5.49 0.57
N ILE A 22 -2.92 5.26 -0.70
CA ILE A 22 -1.99 5.43 -1.83
C ILE A 22 -2.61 6.29 -2.92
N ILE A 23 -1.77 6.92 -3.75
CA ILE A 23 -2.20 7.45 -5.05
C ILE A 23 -2.18 6.29 -6.05
N ASP A 24 -3.26 6.13 -6.83
CA ASP A 24 -3.27 5.20 -7.95
C ASP A 24 -2.43 5.77 -9.10
N GLN A 25 -1.20 5.27 -9.20
CA GLN A 25 -0.23 5.72 -10.20
C GLN A 25 -0.54 5.22 -11.62
N THR A 26 -1.49 4.29 -11.80
CA THR A 26 -1.91 3.82 -13.13
C THR A 26 -2.75 4.86 -13.87
N LEU A 27 -3.38 5.79 -13.13
CA LEU A 27 -4.27 6.80 -13.67
C LEU A 27 -3.56 8.13 -13.98
N LEU A 28 -2.32 8.29 -13.52
CA LEU A 28 -1.52 9.47 -13.81
C LEU A 28 -0.98 9.46 -15.26
N PRO A 29 -0.86 10.62 -15.92
CA PRO A 29 -1.13 11.98 -15.40
C PRO A 29 -2.60 12.44 -15.56
N HIS A 30 -3.46 11.63 -16.18
CA HIS A 30 -4.79 12.07 -16.62
C HIS A 30 -5.80 12.23 -15.50
N ARG A 31 -5.70 11.41 -14.44
CA ARG A 31 -6.62 11.44 -13.31
C ARG A 31 -5.87 11.22 -12.01
N TYR A 32 -6.16 12.08 -11.04
CA TYR A 32 -5.72 11.91 -9.66
C TYR A 32 -6.80 11.14 -8.88
N ALA A 33 -6.48 9.94 -8.43
CA ALA A 33 -7.34 9.15 -7.55
C ALA A 33 -6.50 8.52 -6.43
N THR A 34 -7.15 8.27 -5.30
CA THR A 34 -6.55 7.65 -4.12
C THR A 34 -7.26 6.35 -3.81
N LEU A 35 -6.51 5.36 -3.32
CA LEU A 35 -7.03 4.06 -2.90
C LEU A 35 -6.72 3.88 -1.41
N GLN A 36 -7.64 3.23 -0.69
CA GLN A 36 -7.45 2.84 0.70
C GLN A 36 -7.25 1.34 0.77
N LEU A 37 -6.06 0.91 1.20
CA LEU A 37 -5.68 -0.48 1.40
C LEU A 37 -5.98 -0.86 2.85
N LYS A 38 -6.79 -1.90 3.05
CA LYS A 38 -7.27 -2.35 4.38
C LYS A 38 -6.74 -3.73 4.74
N THR A 39 -6.25 -4.49 3.76
CA THR A 39 -5.74 -5.85 3.97
C THR A 39 -4.38 -6.07 3.31
N CYS A 40 -3.75 -7.20 3.64
CA CYS A 40 -2.51 -7.64 2.98
C CYS A 40 -2.73 -7.89 1.48
N GLU A 41 -3.90 -8.40 1.11
CA GLU A 41 -4.30 -8.66 -0.28
C GLU A 41 -4.43 -7.35 -1.06
N ASP A 42 -4.99 -6.30 -0.46
CA ASP A 42 -5.04 -4.97 -1.08
C ASP A 42 -3.63 -4.45 -1.37
N ALA A 43 -2.70 -4.60 -0.42
CA ALA A 43 -1.30 -4.20 -0.58
C ALA A 43 -0.59 -5.01 -1.69
N ALA A 44 -0.77 -6.33 -1.70
CA ALA A 44 -0.22 -7.20 -2.73
C ALA A 44 -0.79 -6.85 -4.11
N HIS A 45 -2.10 -6.62 -4.21
CA HIS A 45 -2.74 -6.18 -5.45
C HIS A 45 -2.18 -4.84 -5.92
N ALA A 46 -2.06 -3.85 -5.02
CA ALA A 46 -1.56 -2.53 -5.37
C ALA A 46 -0.13 -2.55 -5.93
N ILE A 47 0.73 -3.42 -5.39
CA ILE A 47 2.10 -3.62 -5.87
C ILE A 47 2.08 -4.32 -7.24
N LYS A 48 1.38 -5.47 -7.35
CA LYS A 48 1.37 -6.30 -8.56
C LYS A 48 0.71 -5.61 -9.76
N SER A 49 -0.35 -4.84 -9.51
CA SER A 49 -1.04 -4.04 -10.53
C SER A 49 -0.36 -2.71 -10.85
N MET A 50 0.75 -2.39 -10.17
CA MET A 50 1.47 -1.12 -10.30
C MET A 50 0.62 0.12 -9.96
N GLN A 51 -0.45 -0.03 -9.17
CA GLN A 51 -1.15 1.08 -8.51
C GLN A 51 -0.19 1.86 -7.61
N THR A 52 0.73 1.16 -6.94
CA THR A 52 1.93 1.74 -6.34
C THR A 52 3.17 1.14 -7.00
N ARG A 53 4.16 1.99 -7.30
CA ARG A 53 5.42 1.55 -7.93
C ARG A 53 6.59 2.43 -7.51
N GLY A 54 7.80 1.93 -7.77
CA GLY A 54 9.07 2.51 -7.32
C GLY A 54 9.55 1.84 -6.03
N ALA A 55 10.81 1.39 -6.02
CA ALA A 55 11.33 0.51 -4.96
C ALA A 55 11.05 1.01 -3.51
N PRO A 56 11.22 2.30 -3.19
CA PRO A 56 10.89 2.81 -1.84
C PRO A 56 9.40 2.70 -1.49
N LEU A 57 8.52 2.94 -2.46
CA LEU A 57 7.07 2.88 -2.24
C LEU A 57 6.56 1.45 -2.14
N ILE A 58 7.12 0.55 -2.96
CA ILE A 58 6.83 -0.89 -2.88
C ILE A 58 7.22 -1.42 -1.49
N GLY A 59 8.43 -1.11 -1.01
CA GLY A 59 8.86 -1.53 0.32
C GLY A 59 7.98 -1.00 1.45
N ALA A 60 7.58 0.27 1.38
CA ALA A 60 6.67 0.85 2.37
C ALA A 60 5.29 0.17 2.37
N VAL A 61 4.68 -0.02 1.19
CA VAL A 61 3.36 -0.66 1.08
C VAL A 61 3.41 -2.13 1.49
N ALA A 62 4.48 -2.86 1.15
CA ALA A 62 4.68 -4.23 1.59
C ALA A 62 4.80 -4.33 3.12
N ALA A 63 5.58 -3.45 3.76
CA ALA A 63 5.71 -3.44 5.21
C ALA A 63 4.36 -3.20 5.92
N TYR A 64 3.53 -2.29 5.41
CA TYR A 64 2.18 -2.11 5.93
C TYR A 64 1.26 -3.31 5.63
N GLY A 65 1.37 -3.91 4.45
CA GLY A 65 0.67 -5.16 4.11
C GLY A 65 0.92 -6.26 5.14
N LEU A 66 2.19 -6.46 5.48
CA LEU A 66 2.62 -7.42 6.50
C LEU A 66 2.07 -7.06 7.89
N ALA A 67 2.12 -5.77 8.27
CA ALA A 67 1.57 -5.32 9.54
C ALA A 67 0.03 -5.51 9.62
N MET A 68 -0.69 -5.35 8.51
CA MET A 68 -2.13 -5.63 8.43
C MET A 68 -2.41 -7.13 8.56
N ALA A 69 -1.61 -7.98 7.91
CA ALA A 69 -1.71 -9.44 8.05
C ALA A 69 -1.51 -9.88 9.51
N LEU A 70 -0.41 -9.45 10.13
CA LEU A 70 -0.06 -9.85 11.51
C LEU A 70 -1.03 -9.31 12.56
N ARG A 71 -1.70 -8.20 12.27
CA ARG A 71 -2.79 -7.70 13.13
C ARG A 71 -4.03 -8.59 13.06
N ALA A 72 -4.33 -9.16 11.90
CA ALA A 72 -5.46 -10.07 11.72
C ALA A 72 -5.17 -11.45 12.31
N ASP A 73 -3.96 -11.96 12.09
CA ASP A 73 -3.48 -13.22 12.64
C ASP A 73 -1.95 -13.16 12.81
N ALA A 74 -1.46 -13.31 14.04
CA ALA A 74 -0.03 -13.22 14.36
C ALA A 74 0.71 -14.57 14.27
N SER A 75 0.08 -15.62 13.72
CA SER A 75 0.70 -16.93 13.54
C SER A 75 1.86 -16.89 12.55
N ASP A 76 2.84 -17.78 12.75
CA ASP A 76 3.97 -17.95 11.82
C ASP A 76 3.47 -18.38 10.42
N GLU A 77 2.41 -19.20 10.35
CA GLU A 77 1.79 -19.59 9.09
C GLU A 77 1.27 -18.37 8.31
N ASN A 78 0.59 -17.44 9.00
CA ASN A 78 0.12 -16.22 8.36
C ASN A 78 1.26 -15.27 7.98
N LEU A 79 2.32 -15.20 8.78
CA LEU A 79 3.52 -14.43 8.46
C LEU A 79 4.12 -14.89 7.13
N GLU A 80 4.35 -16.19 6.97
CA GLU A 80 4.93 -16.79 5.76
C GLU A 80 4.02 -16.55 4.54
N ARG A 81 2.71 -16.74 4.70
CA ARG A 81 1.73 -16.47 3.64
C ARG A 81 1.73 -15.01 3.20
N ALA A 82 1.78 -14.07 4.15
CA ALA A 82 1.80 -12.64 3.87
C ALA A 82 3.10 -12.22 3.18
N TYR A 83 4.25 -12.74 3.63
CA TYR A 83 5.54 -12.51 3.00
C TYR A 83 5.53 -12.97 1.53
N ALA A 84 5.07 -14.20 1.26
CA ALA A 84 4.98 -14.73 -0.09
C ALA A 84 3.99 -13.98 -1.00
N ALA A 85 2.97 -13.32 -0.44
CA ALA A 85 2.02 -12.52 -1.22
C ALA A 85 2.61 -11.17 -1.67
N LEU A 86 3.54 -10.62 -0.88
CA LEU A 86 4.10 -9.27 -1.01
C LEU A 86 5.48 -9.23 -1.69
N HIS A 87 6.16 -10.37 -1.80
CA HIS A 87 7.40 -10.56 -2.55
C HIS A 87 7.13 -11.13 -3.96
#